data_AF-Q1GLJ2-F1
#
_entry.id   AF-Q1GLJ2-F1
#
_cell.length_a   1.000
_cell.length_b   1.000
_cell.length_c   1.000
_cell.angle_alpha   90.00
_cell.angle_beta   90.00
_cell.angle_gamma   90.00
#
_symmetry.space_group_name_H-M   'P 1'
#
loop_
_entity.id
_entity.type
_entity.pdbx_description
1 polymer ?
#
loop_
_entity_poly.entity_id
_entity_poly.type
_entity_poly.pdbx_seq_one_letter_code
_entity_poly.pdbx_strand_id
1 'polypeptide(L)'
;MAETGHRRISGACVLKKRLLFGIIVAGFAMGLGAASQIWPTHSRAERIAELFYGICLAPVLTGDSPDTLLSGLFQKPDKSWIDTQSGSFLRLEDSRCTISTYAPYALSYEDAAELLELTRIIVSRDFPQLVFDPKAKMGDEALSKGWFLGAPQSPERWGIFHVAYPDWGG
;
A
#
# COMPACT_ATOMS: atom_id res chain seq x y z
N MET A 1 -45.96 -6.73 64.30
CA MET A 1 -46.52 -6.56 62.93
C MET A 1 -45.49 -5.79 62.12
N ALA A 2 -45.05 -6.37 61.01
CA ALA A 2 -43.92 -5.93 60.20
C ALA A 2 -44.35 -4.86 59.18
N GLU A 3 -43.60 -3.76 59.10
CA GLU A 3 -43.76 -2.75 58.06
C GLU A 3 -42.60 -2.89 57.07
N THR A 4 -42.88 -3.55 55.95
CA THR A 4 -41.91 -3.82 54.88
C THR A 4 -41.93 -2.67 53.88
N GLY A 5 -40.93 -1.79 53.94
CA GLY A 5 -40.75 -0.68 53.01
C GLY A 5 -40.41 -1.15 51.60
N HIS A 6 -41.36 -1.03 50.67
CA HIS A 6 -41.12 -1.24 49.24
C HIS A 6 -40.37 -0.06 48.63
N ARG A 7 -39.06 -0.27 48.36
CA ARG A 7 -38.26 0.60 47.48
C ARG A 7 -38.86 0.58 46.07
N ARG A 8 -39.56 1.64 45.68
CA ARG A 8 -39.89 1.94 44.28
C ARG A 8 -38.60 2.24 43.51
N ILE A 9 -38.07 1.23 42.82
CA ILE A 9 -37.04 1.44 41.82
C ILE A 9 -37.70 2.13 40.63
N SER A 10 -37.35 3.40 40.44
CA SER A 10 -37.90 4.30 39.43
C SER A 10 -37.65 3.76 38.02
N GLY A 11 -38.66 3.12 37.42
CA GLY A 11 -38.61 2.58 36.05
C GLY A 11 -38.28 3.62 34.97
N ALA A 12 -38.49 4.91 35.27
CA ALA A 12 -38.11 6.02 34.39
C ALA A 12 -36.58 6.17 34.21
N CYS A 13 -35.77 5.81 35.22
CA CYS A 13 -34.31 5.94 35.17
C CYS A 13 -33.66 4.85 34.29
N VAL A 14 -34.26 3.65 34.28
CA VAL A 14 -33.81 2.50 33.48
C VAL A 14 -34.14 2.71 31.99
N LEU A 15 -35.31 3.26 31.69
CA LEU A 15 -35.73 3.54 30.32
C LEU A 15 -34.85 4.62 29.65
N LYS A 16 -34.51 5.68 30.40
CA LYS A 16 -33.63 6.78 29.92
C LYS A 16 -32.22 6.30 29.57
N LYS A 17 -31.65 5.40 30.39
CA LYS A 17 -30.33 4.80 30.14
C LYS A 17 -30.31 3.92 28.88
N ARG A 18 -31.36 3.13 28.64
CA ARG A 18 -31.48 2.29 27.44
C ARG A 18 -31.62 3.14 26.16
N LEU A 19 -32.38 4.23 26.22
CA LEU A 19 -32.53 5.16 25.10
C LEU A 19 -31.20 5.86 24.76
N LEU A 20 -30.48 6.34 25.78
CA LEU A 20 -29.15 6.96 25.63
C LEU A 20 -28.13 5.97 25.07
N PHE A 21 -28.13 4.72 25.54
CA PHE A 21 -27.23 3.70 25.02
C PHE A 21 -27.49 3.38 23.55
N GLY A 22 -28.76 3.32 23.13
CA GLY A 22 -29.14 3.14 21.73
C GLY A 22 -28.65 4.29 20.84
N ILE A 23 -28.75 5.54 21.31
CA ILE A 23 -28.24 6.72 20.58
C ILE A 23 -26.71 6.68 20.46
N ILE A 24 -26.01 6.29 21.54
CA ILE A 24 -24.54 6.17 21.53
C ILE A 24 -24.08 5.08 20.56
N VAL A 25 -24.70 3.91 20.58
CA VAL A 25 -24.34 2.80 19.69
C VAL A 25 -24.65 3.14 18.24
N ALA A 26 -25.81 3.75 17.97
CA ALA A 26 -26.17 4.18 16.62
C ALA A 26 -25.22 5.28 16.10
N GLY A 27 -24.88 6.28 16.94
CA GLY A 27 -23.92 7.33 16.60
C GLY A 27 -22.51 6.78 16.37
N PHE A 28 -22.07 5.81 17.17
CA PHE A 28 -20.77 5.16 17.01
C PHE A 28 -20.71 4.29 15.75
N ALA A 29 -21.76 3.54 15.44
CA ALA A 29 -21.85 2.72 14.23
C ALA A 29 -21.87 3.58 12.96
N MET A 30 -22.63 4.70 12.96
CA MET A 30 -22.61 5.67 11.87
C MET A 30 -21.24 6.38 11.75
N GLY A 31 -20.60 6.71 12.88
CA GLY A 31 -19.27 7.30 12.91
C GLY A 31 -18.20 6.37 12.33
N LEU A 32 -18.24 5.08 12.64
CA LEU A 32 -17.34 4.07 12.07
C LEU A 32 -17.59 3.85 10.57
N GLY A 33 -18.86 3.80 10.15
CA GLY A 33 -19.22 3.64 8.73
C GLY A 33 -18.86 4.85 7.87
N ALA A 34 -18.92 6.07 8.45
CA ALA A 34 -18.45 7.27 7.78
C ALA A 34 -16.91 7.35 7.79
N ALA A 35 -16.25 6.96 8.88
CA ALA A 35 -14.79 6.95 8.97
C ALA A 35 -14.14 6.03 7.92
N SER A 36 -14.74 4.87 7.61
CA SER A 36 -14.23 3.97 6.58
C SER A 36 -14.41 4.49 5.14
N GLN A 37 -15.26 5.49 4.91
CA GLN A 37 -15.36 6.19 3.62
C GLN A 37 -14.47 7.44 3.54
N ILE A 38 -14.14 8.04 4.69
CA ILE A 38 -13.30 9.25 4.79
C ILE A 38 -11.81 8.89 4.82
N TRP A 39 -11.44 7.72 5.36
CA TRP A 39 -10.10 7.15 5.20
C TRP A 39 -10.12 6.12 4.07
N PRO A 40 -9.79 6.51 2.81
CA PRO A 40 -9.53 5.52 1.80
C PRO A 40 -8.38 4.64 2.29
N THR A 41 -8.66 3.37 2.52
CA THR A 41 -7.60 2.37 2.63
C THR A 41 -6.96 2.31 1.24
N HIS A 42 -5.75 2.83 1.12
CA HIS A 42 -4.95 2.71 -0.11
C HIS A 42 -5.03 1.26 -0.61
N SER A 43 -5.18 1.08 -1.92
CA SER A 43 -5.01 -0.26 -2.49
C SER A 43 -3.58 -0.74 -2.21
N ARG A 44 -3.35 -2.05 -2.24
CA ARG A 44 -1.99 -2.59 -2.08
C ARG A 44 -1.06 -2.05 -3.17
N ALA A 45 -1.58 -1.91 -4.38
CA ALA A 45 -0.89 -1.32 -5.52
C ALA A 45 -0.52 0.14 -5.28
N GLU A 46 -1.45 0.97 -4.79
CA GLU A 46 -1.19 2.38 -4.44
C GLU A 46 -0.11 2.50 -3.37
N ARG A 47 -0.18 1.70 -2.30
CA ARG A 47 0.83 1.71 -1.24
C ARG A 47 2.22 1.34 -1.78
N ILE A 48 2.30 0.33 -2.64
CA ILE A 48 3.57 -0.06 -3.28
C ILE A 48 4.07 1.03 -4.21
N ALA A 49 3.20 1.66 -5.00
CA ALA A 49 3.56 2.76 -5.89
C ALA A 49 4.05 3.99 -5.12
N GLU A 50 3.43 4.32 -3.99
CA GLU A 50 3.86 5.39 -3.08
C GLU A 50 5.26 5.12 -2.53
N LEU A 51 5.50 3.92 -2.00
CA LEU A 51 6.81 3.51 -1.50
C LEU A 51 7.86 3.50 -2.61
N PHE A 52 7.51 2.98 -3.78
CA PHE A 52 8.41 2.93 -4.94
C PHE A 52 8.78 4.34 -5.37
N TYR A 53 7.81 5.23 -5.50
CA TYR A 53 8.06 6.61 -5.85
C TYR A 53 8.91 7.32 -4.79
N GLY A 54 8.46 7.33 -3.54
CA GLY A 54 9.11 8.11 -2.48
C GLY A 54 10.51 7.61 -2.12
N ILE A 55 10.76 6.30 -2.24
CA ILE A 55 12.04 5.71 -1.82
C ILE A 55 12.98 5.47 -3.00
N CYS A 56 12.48 5.01 -4.15
CA CYS A 56 13.33 4.71 -5.30
C CYS A 56 13.49 5.88 -6.27
N LEU A 57 12.44 6.69 -6.47
CA LEU A 57 12.38 7.64 -7.59
C LEU A 57 12.57 9.10 -7.15
N ALA A 58 11.93 9.52 -6.06
CA ALA A 58 12.03 10.89 -5.57
C ALA A 58 13.48 11.29 -5.25
N PRO A 59 14.33 10.45 -4.62
CA PRO A 59 15.74 10.77 -4.42
C PRO A 59 16.52 11.02 -5.73
N VAL A 60 16.13 10.37 -6.83
CA VAL A 60 16.75 10.60 -8.15
C VAL A 60 16.40 11.99 -8.71
N LEU A 61 15.21 12.50 -8.39
CA LEU A 61 14.72 13.79 -8.87
C LEU A 61 15.15 14.95 -7.98
N THR A 62 15.13 14.76 -6.66
CA THR A 62 15.36 15.85 -5.69
C THR A 62 16.73 15.80 -5.02
N GLY A 63 17.38 14.62 -4.99
CA GLY A 63 18.60 14.39 -4.22
C GLY A 63 18.37 14.19 -2.72
N ASP A 64 17.13 14.23 -2.24
CA ASP A 64 16.80 14.09 -0.82
C ASP A 64 16.86 12.63 -0.37
N SER A 65 17.18 12.43 0.92
CA SER A 65 17.21 11.10 1.52
C SER A 65 15.78 10.55 1.76
N PRO A 66 15.52 9.26 1.47
CA PRO A 66 14.23 8.62 1.75
C PRO A 66 14.03 8.19 3.21
N ASP A 67 14.91 8.59 4.13
CA ASP A 67 14.96 8.12 5.52
C ASP A 67 13.63 8.25 6.28
N THR A 68 12.85 9.32 6.02
CA THR A 68 11.56 9.52 6.67
C THR A 68 10.57 8.40 6.31
N LEU A 69 10.50 8.00 5.04
CA LEU A 69 9.65 6.89 4.61
C LEU A 69 10.20 5.56 5.11
N LEU A 70 11.52 5.37 5.06
CA LEU A 70 12.19 4.17 5.57
C LEU A 70 11.95 3.94 7.07
N SER A 71 11.87 5.02 7.86
CA SER A 71 11.63 4.95 9.30
C SER A 71 10.25 4.35 9.66
N GLY A 72 9.30 4.39 8.74
CA GLY A 72 7.98 3.77 8.89
C GLY A 72 7.95 2.28 8.54
N LEU A 73 9.07 1.71 8.05
CA LEU A 73 9.17 0.33 7.62
C LEU A 73 9.97 -0.51 8.62
N PHE A 74 9.72 -1.82 8.65
CA PHE A 74 10.50 -2.72 9.47
C PHE A 74 11.87 -2.98 8.81
N GLN A 75 12.95 -2.50 9.42
CA GLN A 75 14.30 -2.65 8.91
C GLN A 75 14.89 -4.04 9.21
N LYS A 76 15.55 -4.63 8.21
CA LYS A 76 16.38 -5.83 8.33
C LYS A 76 17.89 -5.47 8.24
N PRO A 77 18.79 -6.36 8.70
CA PRO A 77 20.23 -6.08 8.74
C PRO A 77 20.89 -5.87 7.36
N ASP A 78 20.28 -6.32 6.26
CA ASP A 78 20.85 -6.36 4.91
C ASP A 78 20.45 -5.15 4.03
N LYS A 79 20.22 -3.97 4.62
CA LYS A 79 19.66 -2.79 3.92
C LYS A 79 18.37 -3.16 3.16
N SER A 80 17.52 -3.95 3.82
CA SER A 80 16.20 -4.26 3.32
C SER A 80 15.14 -3.87 4.35
N TRP A 81 13.95 -3.59 3.87
CA TRP A 81 12.82 -3.17 4.69
C TRP A 81 11.58 -3.95 4.32
N ILE A 82 10.67 -4.07 5.28
CA ILE A 82 9.37 -4.71 5.10
C ILE A 82 8.28 -3.69 5.37
N ASP A 83 7.39 -3.49 4.39
CA ASP A 83 6.12 -2.81 4.61
C ASP A 83 5.05 -3.85 4.92
N THR A 84 4.64 -3.94 6.19
CA THR A 84 3.65 -4.91 6.65
C THR A 84 2.24 -4.60 6.15
N GLN A 85 1.98 -3.36 5.71
CA GLN A 85 0.68 -2.95 5.19
C GLN A 85 0.41 -3.50 3.79
N SER A 86 1.39 -3.39 2.89
CA SER A 86 1.31 -3.97 1.53
C SER A 86 1.83 -5.41 1.45
N GLY A 87 2.56 -5.90 2.45
CA GLY A 87 3.22 -7.21 2.41
C GLY A 87 4.40 -7.23 1.44
N SER A 88 5.11 -6.10 1.31
CA SER A 88 6.20 -5.92 0.36
C SER A 88 7.57 -5.84 1.03
N PHE A 89 8.59 -6.26 0.27
CA PHE A 89 9.99 -6.21 0.62
C PHE A 89 10.69 -5.17 -0.25
N LEU A 90 11.30 -4.19 0.40
CA LEU A 90 12.14 -3.18 -0.22
C LEU A 90 13.62 -3.56 -0.05
N ARG A 91 14.41 -3.41 -1.10
CA ARG A 91 15.88 -3.52 -1.05
C ARG A 91 16.53 -2.34 -1.75
N LEU A 92 17.51 -1.74 -1.08
CA LEU A 92 18.33 -0.65 -1.61
C LEU A 92 19.78 -1.13 -1.80
N GLU A 93 20.20 -1.20 -3.05
CA GLU A 93 21.57 -1.46 -3.51
C GLU A 93 22.10 -0.20 -4.22
N ASP A 94 23.42 -0.07 -4.33
CA ASP A 94 24.05 1.15 -4.88
C ASP A 94 23.59 1.49 -6.31
N SER A 95 23.22 0.48 -7.11
CA SER A 95 22.75 0.65 -8.49
C SER A 95 21.29 0.23 -8.71
N ARG A 96 20.55 -0.13 -7.65
CA ARG A 96 19.20 -0.69 -7.80
C ARG A 96 18.34 -0.48 -6.55
N CYS A 97 17.12 -0.01 -6.77
CA CYS A 97 16.05 -0.02 -5.78
C CYS A 97 14.98 -1.01 -6.24
N THR A 98 14.51 -1.89 -5.36
CA THR A 98 13.50 -2.90 -5.72
C THR A 98 12.48 -3.03 -4.62
N ILE A 99 11.20 -3.00 -5.01
CA ILE A 99 10.08 -3.43 -4.17
C ILE A 99 9.53 -4.72 -4.77
N SER A 100 9.34 -5.73 -3.93
CA SER A 100 8.94 -7.07 -4.34
C SER A 100 7.92 -7.66 -3.38
N THR A 101 7.04 -8.51 -3.90
CA THR A 101 6.08 -9.29 -3.12
C THR A 101 6.26 -10.76 -3.45
N TYR A 102 6.15 -11.63 -2.46
CA TYR A 102 6.31 -13.08 -2.62
C TYR A 102 5.21 -13.83 -1.86
N ALA A 103 4.97 -15.09 -2.21
CA ALA A 103 4.06 -15.96 -1.46
C ALA A 103 4.41 -15.96 0.05
N PRO A 104 3.42 -15.90 0.95
CA PRO A 104 1.97 -15.94 0.69
C PRO A 104 1.33 -14.57 0.39
N TYR A 105 2.12 -13.51 0.26
CA TYR A 105 1.66 -12.12 0.06
C TYR A 105 1.87 -11.62 -1.37
N ALA A 106 1.87 -12.51 -2.36
CA ALA A 106 1.93 -12.10 -3.77
C ALA A 106 0.78 -11.14 -4.10
N LEU A 107 0.98 -10.26 -5.08
CA LEU A 107 -0.11 -9.47 -5.63
C LEU A 107 -1.04 -10.36 -6.43
N SER A 108 -2.34 -10.09 -6.37
CA SER A 108 -3.27 -10.63 -7.37
C SER A 108 -2.91 -10.06 -8.75
N TYR A 109 -3.46 -10.68 -9.80
CA TYR A 109 -3.29 -10.14 -11.14
C TYR A 109 -3.85 -8.71 -11.26
N GLU A 110 -4.99 -8.44 -10.60
CA GLU A 110 -5.63 -7.13 -10.59
C GLU A 110 -4.75 -6.07 -9.89
N ASP A 111 -4.21 -6.38 -8.71
CA ASP A 111 -3.29 -5.49 -7.99
C ASP A 111 -2.01 -5.23 -8.82
N ALA A 112 -1.48 -6.25 -9.49
CA ALA A 112 -0.31 -6.11 -10.34
C ALA A 112 -0.60 -5.26 -11.60
N ALA A 113 -1.79 -5.41 -12.20
CA ALA A 113 -2.23 -4.59 -13.33
C ALA A 113 -2.43 -3.12 -12.93
N GLU A 114 -3.00 -2.88 -11.75
CA GLU A 114 -3.13 -1.54 -11.18
C GLU A 114 -1.75 -0.92 -10.91
N LEU A 115 -0.84 -1.66 -10.28
CA LEU A 115 0.52 -1.19 -10.01
C LEU A 115 1.28 -0.85 -11.30
N LEU A 116 1.10 -1.66 -12.34
CA LEU A 116 1.69 -1.38 -13.65
C LEU A 116 1.17 -0.05 -14.24
N GLU A 117 -0.13 0.22 -14.10
CA GLU A 117 -0.74 1.44 -14.61
C GLU A 117 -0.29 2.67 -13.81
N LEU A 118 -0.22 2.56 -12.48
CA LEU A 118 0.36 3.60 -11.61
C LEU A 118 1.83 3.89 -11.99
N THR A 119 2.61 2.84 -12.23
CA THR A 119 4.00 2.96 -12.70
C THR A 119 4.07 3.67 -14.04
N ARG A 120 3.19 3.35 -14.99
CA ARG A 120 3.12 4.01 -16.30
C ARG A 120 2.84 5.51 -16.16
N ILE A 121 1.93 5.88 -15.26
CA ILE A 121 1.60 7.28 -14.98
C ILE A 121 2.83 8.01 -14.43
N ILE A 122 3.49 7.44 -13.42
CA ILE A 122 4.72 8.00 -12.82
C ILE A 122 5.80 8.22 -13.89
N VAL A 123 6.08 7.19 -14.70
CA VAL A 123 7.09 7.29 -15.77
C VAL A 123 6.75 8.43 -16.73
N SER A 124 5.50 8.49 -17.20
CA SER A 124 5.09 9.51 -18.18
C SER A 124 5.15 10.93 -17.64
N ARG A 125 4.89 11.12 -16.34
CA ARG A 125 4.84 12.42 -15.69
C ARG A 125 6.23 12.91 -15.30
N ASP A 126 7.01 12.05 -14.65
CA ASP A 126 8.23 12.46 -13.93
C ASP A 126 9.52 12.04 -14.65
N PHE A 127 9.43 11.03 -15.54
CA PHE A 127 10.56 10.50 -16.28
C PHE A 127 10.28 10.39 -17.80
N PRO A 128 9.82 11.47 -18.46
CA PRO A 128 9.41 11.42 -19.87
C PRO A 128 10.52 11.04 -20.85
N GLN A 129 11.79 11.11 -20.41
CA GLN A 129 12.95 10.67 -21.17
C GLN A 129 13.10 9.15 -21.24
N LEU A 130 12.47 8.39 -20.34
CA LEU A 130 12.50 6.93 -20.38
C LEU A 130 11.59 6.42 -21.49
N VAL A 131 12.17 5.65 -22.42
CA VAL A 131 11.43 5.11 -23.57
C VAL A 131 10.98 3.69 -23.26
N PHE A 132 9.72 3.37 -23.58
CA PHE A 132 9.22 2.01 -23.48
C PHE A 132 10.07 1.05 -24.33
N ASP A 133 10.58 0.00 -23.71
CA ASP A 133 11.37 -1.04 -24.39
C ASP A 133 10.49 -2.28 -24.63
N PRO A 134 10.03 -2.54 -25.87
CA PRO A 134 9.19 -3.69 -26.17
C PRO A 134 9.92 -5.03 -25.99
N LYS A 135 11.26 -5.03 -25.88
CA LYS A 135 12.07 -6.22 -25.62
C LYS A 135 12.24 -6.50 -24.13
N ALA A 136 11.88 -5.57 -23.25
CA ALA A 136 11.91 -5.77 -21.81
C ALA A 136 10.67 -6.56 -21.34
N LYS A 137 10.59 -7.83 -21.75
CA LYS A 137 9.53 -8.77 -21.39
C LYS A 137 10.11 -10.01 -20.70
N MET A 138 9.37 -10.56 -19.75
CA MET A 138 9.76 -11.75 -18.95
C MET A 138 8.92 -12.98 -19.32
N GLY A 139 8.66 -13.17 -20.62
CA GLY A 139 7.78 -14.20 -21.17
C GLY A 139 6.37 -13.69 -21.49
N ASP A 140 5.62 -14.45 -22.28
CA ASP A 140 4.29 -14.05 -22.75
C ASP A 140 3.22 -14.09 -21.65
N GLU A 141 3.44 -14.90 -20.62
CA GLU A 141 2.52 -15.07 -19.49
C GLU A 141 2.74 -14.03 -18.39
N ALA A 142 3.87 -13.31 -18.39
CA ALA A 142 4.20 -12.35 -17.36
C ALA A 142 3.66 -10.95 -17.70
N LEU A 143 3.04 -10.30 -16.73
CA LEU A 143 2.71 -8.88 -16.79
C LEU A 143 3.99 -8.06 -16.62
N SER A 144 4.71 -7.83 -17.71
CA SER A 144 6.01 -7.16 -17.71
C SER A 144 6.10 -5.98 -18.67
N LYS A 145 6.62 -4.86 -18.17
CA LYS A 145 6.96 -3.67 -18.97
C LYS A 145 8.18 -2.98 -18.37
N GLY A 146 8.96 -2.33 -19.24
CA GLY A 146 10.06 -1.49 -18.80
C GLY A 146 10.25 -0.25 -19.66
N TRP A 147 10.78 0.78 -19.04
CA TRP A 147 11.11 2.06 -19.66
C TRP A 147 12.55 2.41 -19.32
N PHE A 148 13.36 2.65 -20.34
CA PHE A 148 14.81 2.78 -20.18
C PHE A 148 15.40 3.91 -21.01
N LEU A 149 16.51 4.43 -20.51
CA LEU A 149 17.54 5.12 -21.27
C LEU A 149 18.69 4.15 -21.56
N GLY A 150 19.44 4.43 -22.62
CA GLY A 150 20.62 3.64 -23.00
C GLY A 150 20.27 2.33 -23.72
N ALA A 151 21.27 1.75 -24.38
CA ALA A 151 21.09 0.52 -25.12
C ALA A 151 20.92 -0.69 -24.17
N PRO A 152 20.24 -1.77 -24.60
CA PRO A 152 20.26 -3.04 -23.89
C PRO A 152 21.68 -3.49 -23.53
N GLN A 153 21.86 -3.97 -22.29
CA GLN A 153 23.15 -4.45 -21.76
C GLN A 153 24.28 -3.40 -21.72
N SER A 154 23.96 -2.12 -21.88
CA SER A 154 24.95 -1.05 -21.75
C SER A 154 25.16 -0.63 -20.27
N PRO A 155 26.37 -0.21 -19.87
CA PRO A 155 26.63 0.32 -18.53
C PRO A 155 25.79 1.55 -18.19
N GLU A 156 25.42 2.35 -19.19
CA GLU A 156 24.56 3.52 -19.07
C GLU A 156 23.06 3.20 -19.02
N ARG A 157 22.68 1.92 -19.09
CA ARG A 157 21.27 1.53 -19.06
C ARG A 157 20.69 1.82 -17.68
N TRP A 158 19.71 2.71 -17.66
CA TRP A 158 18.98 3.09 -16.46
C TRP A 158 17.50 3.14 -16.77
N GLY A 159 16.65 2.74 -15.81
CA GLY A 159 15.22 2.76 -16.04
C GLY A 159 14.36 2.13 -14.96
N ILE A 160 13.08 2.07 -15.27
CA ILE A 160 12.02 1.56 -14.40
C ILE A 160 11.46 0.29 -15.05
N PHE A 161 11.34 -0.77 -14.25
CA PHE A 161 10.89 -2.07 -14.72
C PHE A 161 9.85 -2.65 -13.78
N HIS A 162 8.75 -3.14 -14.35
CA HIS A 162 7.68 -3.85 -13.65
C HIS A 162 7.60 -5.28 -14.17
N VAL A 163 7.49 -6.24 -13.26
CA VAL A 163 7.21 -7.64 -13.59
C VAL A 163 6.31 -8.26 -12.52
N ALA A 164 5.29 -8.97 -12.97
CA ALA A 164 4.50 -9.87 -12.16
C ALA A 164 4.25 -11.17 -12.94
N TYR A 165 4.35 -12.31 -12.26
CA TYR A 165 3.94 -13.60 -12.80
C TYR A 165 2.51 -13.92 -12.33
N PRO A 166 1.70 -14.59 -13.15
CA PRO A 166 0.38 -15.05 -12.72
C PRO A 166 0.51 -15.95 -11.49
N ASP A 167 -0.33 -15.69 -10.48
CA ASP A 167 -0.52 -16.60 -9.36
C ASP A 167 -1.38 -17.76 -9.86
N TRP A 168 -0.76 -18.92 -10.10
CA TRP A 168 -1.46 -20.10 -10.61
C TRP A 168 -2.32 -20.80 -9.56
N GLY A 169 -2.40 -20.26 -8.34
CA GLY A 169 -3.12 -20.89 -7.24
C GLY A 169 -2.40 -22.17 -6.80
N GLY A 170 -1.63 -22.07 -5.72
CA GLY A 170 -1.16 -23.25 -5.00
C GLY A 170 -2.31 -24.02 -4.35
#